data_AF-A0A9E9NQH6-F1
#
_entry.id   AF-A0A9E9NQH6-F1
#
_cell.length_a   1.000
_cell.length_b   1.000
_cell.length_c   1.000
_cell.angle_alpha   90.00
_cell.angle_beta   90.00
_cell.angle_gamma   90.00
#
_symmetry.space_group_name_H-M   'P 1'
#
loop_
_entity.id
_entity.type
_entity.pdbx_description
1 polymer ?
#
loop_
_entity_poly.entity_id
_entity_poly.type
_entity_poly.pdbx_seq_one_letter_code
_entity_poly.pdbx_strand_id
1 'polypeptide(L)' 'MTVAHTTLLEFLGKHIKYQVAVDTSFDESGFVDESGLVTGVLFELNGDFQLCVKIDGYDYEEFIHYSKMKIFN' A
#
# COMPACT_ATOMS: atom_id res chain seq x y z
N MET A 1 11.82 -10.51 -7.38
CA MET A 1 12.26 -9.25 -8.02
C MET A 1 12.66 -8.30 -6.91
N THR A 2 13.91 -7.87 -6.87
CA THR A 2 14.39 -6.88 -5.89
C THR A 2 13.83 -5.51 -6.32
N VAL A 3 12.78 -5.03 -5.63
CA VAL A 3 12.32 -3.65 -5.80
C VAL A 3 13.43 -2.77 -5.26
N ALA A 4 14.03 -1.94 -6.11
CA ALA A 4 15.11 -1.07 -5.67
C ALA A 4 14.59 -0.14 -4.57
N HIS A 5 15.28 -0.08 -3.43
CA HIS A 5 14.88 0.75 -2.27
C HIS A 5 14.59 2.21 -2.64
N THR A 6 15.20 2.71 -3.71
CA THR A 6 14.95 4.04 -4.29
C THR A 6 13.50 4.22 -4.75
N THR A 7 12.86 3.19 -5.29
CA THR A 7 11.50 3.27 -5.85
C THR A 7 10.41 3.35 -4.78
N LEU A 8 10.66 2.83 -3.56
CA LEU A 8 9.67 2.90 -2.47
C LEU A 8 9.63 4.28 -1.80
N LEU A 9 10.79 4.91 -1.63
CA LEU A 9 10.86 6.28 -1.14
C LEU A 9 10.22 7.29 -2.10
N GLU A 10 10.13 6.97 -3.39
CA GLU A 10 9.41 7.80 -4.36
C GLU A 10 7.91 7.89 -4.08
N PHE A 11 7.32 6.97 -3.32
CA PHE A 11 5.92 7.05 -2.93
C PHE A 11 5.70 7.98 -1.74
N LEU A 12 6.72 8.25 -0.93
CA LEU A 12 6.57 9.05 0.29
C LEU A 12 6.04 10.45 -0.03
N GLY A 13 4.95 10.85 0.66
CA GLY A 13 4.28 12.13 0.44
C GLY A 13 3.42 12.19 -0.83
N LYS A 14 3.33 11.09 -1.61
CA LYS A 14 2.42 11.01 -2.76
C LYS A 14 1.08 10.44 -2.37
N HIS A 15 0.05 10.97 -3.00
CA HIS A 15 -1.27 10.37 -3.01
C HIS A 15 -1.31 9.27 -4.07
N ILE A 16 -1.69 8.06 -3.68
CA ILE A 16 -1.68 6.88 -4.53
C ILE A 16 -3.07 6.27 -4.63
N LYS A 17 -3.35 5.60 -5.75
CA LYS A 17 -4.47 4.68 -5.89
C LYS A 17 -3.93 3.27 -5.99
N TYR A 18 -4.52 2.34 -5.26
CA TYR A 18 -4.03 0.97 -5.20
C TYR A 18 -5.17 -0.01 -5.00
N GLN A 19 -4.89 -1.26 -5.30
CA GLN A 19 -5.79 -2.38 -5.04
C GLN A 19 -5.13 -3.34 -4.07
N VAL A 20 -5.89 -3.83 -3.09
CA VAL A 20 -5.46 -4.83 -2.11
C VAL A 20 -6.36 -6.04 -2.18
N ALA A 21 -5.79 -7.23 -2.02
CA ALA A 21 -6.56 -8.45 -1.88
C ALA A 21 -7.29 -8.48 -0.53
N VAL A 22 -8.59 -8.72 -0.56
CA VAL A 22 -9.44 -8.90 0.62
C VAL A 22 -10.10 -10.27 0.60
N ASP A 23 -10.66 -10.68 1.73
CA ASP A 23 -11.48 -11.88 1.78
C ASP A 23 -12.72 -11.71 0.88
N THR A 24 -13.13 -12.76 0.18
CA THR A 24 -14.29 -12.71 -0.73
C THR A 24 -15.62 -12.51 -0.01
N SER A 25 -15.65 -12.67 1.31
CA SER A 25 -16.77 -12.26 2.16
C SER A 25 -16.92 -10.74 2.28
N PHE A 26 -15.86 -9.98 2.02
CA PHE A 26 -15.87 -8.52 2.04
C PHE A 26 -16.19 -7.93 0.66
N ASP A 27 -15.59 -8.48 -0.40
CA ASP A 27 -15.90 -8.12 -1.79
C ASP A 27 -15.83 -9.38 -2.68
N GLU A 28 -16.85 -9.62 -3.50
CA GLU A 28 -16.93 -10.84 -4.34
C GLU A 28 -15.77 -10.98 -5.32
N SER A 29 -15.14 -9.86 -5.73
CA SER A 29 -13.96 -9.89 -6.59
C SER A 29 -12.70 -10.36 -5.86
N GLY A 30 -12.70 -10.33 -4.52
CA GLY A 30 -11.53 -10.58 -3.67
C GLY A 30 -10.53 -9.42 -3.66
N PHE A 31 -10.91 -8.25 -4.17
CA PHE A 31 -10.07 -7.07 -4.24
C PHE A 31 -10.86 -5.81 -3.87
N VAL A 32 -10.20 -4.86 -3.23
CA VAL A 32 -10.75 -3.51 -2.97
C VAL A 32 -9.81 -2.47 -3.54
N ASP A 33 -10.40 -1.50 -4.24
CA ASP A 33 -9.69 -0.32 -4.72
C ASP A 33 -9.74 0.77 -3.64
N GLU A 34 -8.58 1.27 -3.26
CA GLU A 34 -8.41 2.31 -2.26
C GLU A 34 -7.51 3.44 -2.78
N SER A 35 -7.55 4.56 -2.06
CA SER A 35 -6.65 5.68 -2.28
C SER A 35 -6.25 6.33 -0.98
N GLY A 36 -5.06 6.93 -0.95
CA GLY A 36 -4.57 7.59 0.24
C GLY A 36 -3.19 8.21 0.07
N LEU A 37 -2.78 8.95 1.10
CA LEU A 37 -1.47 9.59 1.18
C LEU A 37 -0.46 8.65 1.83
N VAL A 38 0.66 8.37 1.18
CA VAL A 38 1.76 7.62 1.81
C VAL A 38 2.49 8.53 2.79
N THR A 39 2.37 8.23 4.08
CA THR A 39 2.97 9.00 5.18
C THR A 39 4.28 8.38 5.69
N GLY A 40 4.55 7.11 5.35
CA GLY A 40 5.76 6.42 5.77
C GLY A 40 6.05 5.16 4.97
N VAL A 41 7.27 4.65 5.10
CA VAL A 41 7.72 3.38 4.53
C VAL A 41 8.40 2.59 5.64
N LEU A 42 7.96 1.35 5.86
CA LEU A 42 8.60 0.42 6.78
C LEU A 42 9.46 -0.57 5.99
N PHE A 43 10.71 -0.70 6.41
CA PHE A 43 11.65 -1.68 5.86
C PHE A 43 11.77 -2.84 6.84
N GLU A 44 11.37 -4.03 6.42
CA GLU A 44 11.53 -5.24 7.23
C GLU A 44 12.91 -5.87 7.00
N LEU A 45 13.47 -6.48 8.05
CA LEU A 45 14.80 -7.10 7.99
C LEU A 45 14.87 -8.33 7.06
N ASN A 46 13.72 -8.87 6.68
CA ASN A 46 13.58 -9.97 5.71
C ASN A 46 13.62 -9.49 4.24
N GLY A 47 13.73 -8.17 4.00
CA GLY A 47 13.68 -7.58 2.66
C GLY A 47 12.28 -7.35 2.10
N ASP A 48 11.23 -7.49 2.94
CA ASP A 48 9.88 -7.04 2.62
C ASP A 48 9.68 -5.56 3.03
N PHE A 49 8.62 -4.95 2.50
CA PHE A 49 8.34 -3.54 2.70
C PHE A 49 6.85 -3.31 2.91
N GLN A 50 6.53 -2.34 3.76
CA GLN A 50 5.16 -1.87 3.94
C GLN A 50 5.08 -0.37 3.69
N LEU A 51 4.00 0.06 3.06
CA LEU A 51 3.65 1.48 2.96
C LEU A 51 2.70 1.82 4.10
N CYS A 52 3.00 2.89 4.82
CA CYS A 52 2.07 3.51 5.75
C CYS A 52 1.21 4.51 4.95
N VAL A 53 -0.07 4.22 4.82
CA VAL A 53 -1.00 4.99 4.00
C VAL A 53 -2.10 5.57 4.89
N LYS A 54 -2.27 6.89 4.85
CA LYS A 54 -3.49 7.54 5.37
C LYS A 54 -4.58 7.40 4.32
N ILE A 55 -5.56 6.53 4.60
CA ILE A 55 -6.63 6.19 3.65
C ILE A 55 -7.62 7.36 3.53
N ASP A 56 -8.04 7.66 2.31
CA ASP A 56 -9.04 8.71 2.07
C ASP A 56 -10.38 8.35 2.70
N GLY A 57 -11.00 9.32 3.37
CA GLY A 57 -12.31 9.14 4.01
C GLY A 57 -12.25 8.50 5.40
N TYR A 58 -11.08 8.07 5.86
CA TYR A 58 -10.86 7.54 7.20
C TYR A 58 -9.82 8.37 7.97
N ASP A 59 -9.92 8.39 9.30
CA ASP A 59 -8.96 9.09 10.17
C ASP A 59 -8.02 8.10 10.87
N TYR A 60 -7.45 7.20 10.09
CA TYR A 60 -6.40 6.30 10.53
C TYR A 60 -5.42 6.00 9.39
N GLU A 61 -4.22 5.59 9.78
CA GLU A 61 -3.20 5.07 8.87
C GLU A 61 -3.15 3.55 8.94
N GLU A 62 -2.88 2.92 7.79
CA GLU A 62 -2.70 1.48 7.69
C GLU A 62 -1.33 1.13 7.11
N PHE A 63 -0.74 0.06 7.63
CA PHE A 63 0.48 -0.52 7.07
C PHE A 63 0.12 -1.64 6.12
N ILE A 64 0.36 -1.42 4.84
CA ILE A 64 0.01 -2.36 3.79
C ILE A 64 1.30 -2.91 3.18
N HIS A 65 1.44 -4.24 3.17
CA HIS A 65 2.57 -4.89 2.52
C HIS A 65 2.59 -4.55 1.04
N TYR A 66 3.69 -3.99 0.57
CA TYR A 66 3.86 -3.60 -0.84
C TYR A 66 3.67 -4.80 -1.78
N SER A 67 4.08 -5.99 -1.35
CA SER A 67 3.89 -7.25 -2.08
C SER A 67 2.42 -7.65 -2.28
N LYS A 68 1.50 -7.11 -1.48
CA LYS A 68 0.05 -7.33 -1.57
C LYS A 68 -0.70 -6.20 -2.28
N MET A 69 0.00 -5.14 -2.66
CA MET A 69 -0.58 -3.97 -3.32
C MET A 69 -0.37 -4.02 -4.83
N LYS A 70 -1.38 -3.58 -5.56
CA LYS A 70 -1.25 -3.24 -6.97
C LYS A 70 -1.52 -1.75 -7.15
N ILE A 71 -0.45 -0.97 -7.30
CA ILE A 71 -0.54 0.50 -7.46
C ILE A 71 -0.93 0.83 -8.91
N PHE A 72 -1.88 1.75 -9.06
CA PHE A 72 -2.26 2.34 -10.35
C PHE A 72 -1.59 3.73 -10.46
N ASN A 73 -0.86 3.96 -11.56
CA ASN A 73 -0.30 5.27 -11.90
C ASN A 73 -1.37 6.22 -12.44
#